data_AF-A0A538DK54-F1
#
_entry.id   AF-A0A538DK54-F1
#
_cell.length_a   1.000
_cell.length_b   1.000
_cell.length_c   1.000
_cell.angle_alpha   90.00
_cell.angle_beta   90.00
_cell.angle_gamma   90.00
#
_symmetry.space_group_name_H-M   'P 1'
#
loop_
_entity.id
_entity.type
_entity.pdbx_description
1 polymer ?
#
loop_
_entity_poly.entity_id
_entity_poly.type
_entity_poly.pdbx_seq_one_letter_code
_entity_poly.pdbx_strand_id
1 'polypeptide(L)' 'MDAIIQTNHGAIQLELYPDDAPKTVDNFVKLANDGFYDRVIFHRVIPD' A
#
# COMPACT_ATOMS: atom_id res chain seq x y z
N MET A 1 6.75 5.70 -9.28
CA MET A 1 5.60 6.42 -8.67
C MET A 1 5.55 5.96 -7.23
N ASP A 2 5.38 6.85 -6.26
CA ASP A 2 5.64 6.48 -4.87
C ASP A 2 4.40 6.60 -3.99
N ALA A 3 4.32 5.77 -2.96
CA ALA A 3 3.29 5.80 -1.95
C ALA A 3 3.89 5.67 -0.54
N ILE A 4 3.19 6.19 0.46
CA ILE A 4 3.57 6.05 1.87
C ILE A 4 2.41 5.43 2.63
N ILE A 5 2.66 4.27 3.26
CA ILE A 5 1.72 3.69 4.23
C ILE A 5 2.10 4.20 5.62
N GLN A 6 1.16 4.88 6.26
CA GLN A 6 1.31 5.30 7.65
C GLN A 6 0.82 4.19 8.58
N THR A 7 1.69 3.69 9.44
CA THR A 7 1.35 2.68 10.44
C THR A 7 1.56 3.22 11.85
N ASN A 8 1.05 2.50 12.85
CA ASN A 8 1.35 2.78 14.25
C ASN A 8 2.82 2.52 14.64
N HIS A 9 3.62 1.91 13.76
CA HIS A 9 5.06 1.67 13.93
C HIS A 9 5.92 2.57 13.03
N GLY A 10 5.32 3.55 12.35
CA GLY A 10 6.01 4.49 11.47
C GLY A 10 5.60 4.37 10.01
N ALA A 11 6.27 5.15 9.16
CA ALA A 11 5.99 5.22 7.73
C ALA A 11 6.74 4.12 6.96
N ILE A 12 6.06 3.50 6.01
CA ILE A 12 6.64 2.57 5.03
C ILE A 12 6.55 3.23 3.65
N GLN A 13 7.69 3.43 3.00
CA GLN A 13 7.74 3.96 1.64
C GLN A 13 7.69 2.80 0.63
N LEU A 14 6.88 2.95 -0.41
CA LEU A 14 6.73 2.00 -1.50
C LEU A 14 7.03 2.69 -2.83
N GLU A 15 7.81 2.01 -3.67
CA GLU A 15 7.91 2.31 -5.09
C GLU A 15 6.90 1.45 -5.86
N LEU A 16 6.18 2.08 -6.78
CA LEU A 16 5.17 1.47 -7.64
C LEU A 16 5.61 1.55 -9.10
N TYR A 17 5.39 0.45 -9.83
CA TYR A 17 5.82 0.24 -11.21
C TYR A 17 4.59 0.19 -12.16
N PRO A 18 4.02 1.34 -12.55
CA PRO A 18 2.84 1.40 -13.40
C PRO A 18 3.09 0.85 -14.81
N ASP A 19 4.32 0.91 -15.31
CA ASP A 19 4.67 0.40 -16.64
C ASP A 19 4.68 -1.14 -16.67
N ASP A 20 5.08 -1.78 -15.57
CA ASP A 20 5.14 -3.23 -15.46
C ASP A 20 3.79 -3.86 -15.06
N ALA A 21 3.02 -3.17 -14.20
CA ALA A 21 1.78 -3.69 -13.63
C ALA A 21 0.65 -2.64 -13.59
N PRO A 22 0.23 -2.08 -14.75
CA PRO A 22 -0.64 -0.90 -14.79
C PRO A 22 -1.97 -1.12 -14.07
N LYS A 23 -2.67 -2.23 -14.33
CA LYS A 23 -3.98 -2.52 -13.72
C LYS A 23 -3.89 -2.69 -12.19
N THR A 24 -2.80 -3.29 -11.71
CA THR A 24 -2.60 -3.53 -10.27
C THR A 24 -2.32 -2.21 -9.57
N VAL A 25 -1.44 -1.40 -10.16
CA VAL A 25 -1.10 -0.07 -9.64
C VAL A 25 -2.32 0.84 -9.63
N ASP A 26 -3.10 0.90 -10.72
CA ASP A 26 -4.32 1.69 -10.80
C ASP A 26 -5.34 1.31 -9.73
N ASN A 27 -5.58 0.00 -9.54
CA ASN A 27 -6.50 -0.47 -8.52
C ASN A 27 -6.02 -0.14 -7.10
N PHE A 28 -4.73 -0.34 -6.82
CA PHE A 28 -4.14 -0.02 -5.52
C PHE A 28 -4.27 1.49 -5.21
N VAL A 29 -3.89 2.35 -6.15
CA VAL A 29 -3.96 3.82 -5.99
C VAL A 29 -5.40 4.27 -5.79
N LYS A 30 -6.35 3.74 -6.57
CA LYS A 30 -7.76 4.07 -6.41
C LYS A 30 -8.24 3.73 -4.99
N LEU A 31 -8.03 2.49 -4.54
CA LEU A 31 -8.46 2.05 -3.21
C LEU A 31 -7.77 2.86 -2.09
N ALA A 32 -6.49 3.18 -2.25
CA ALA A 32 -5.76 4.00 -1.28
C ALA A 32 -6.33 5.42 -1.19
N ASN A 33 -6.60 6.07 -2.32
CA ASN A 33 -7.20 7.42 -2.35
C ASN A 33 -8.64 7.45 -1.83
N ASP A 34 -9.38 6.35 -2.00
CA ASP A 34 -10.74 6.18 -1.47
C ASP A 34 -10.74 5.85 0.04
N GLY A 35 -9.58 5.78 0.70
CA GLY A 35 -9.44 5.49 2.14
C GLY A 35 -9.73 4.03 2.51
N PHE A 36 -9.74 3.12 1.53
CA PHE A 36 -10.12 1.72 1.73
C PHE A 36 -9.21 0.99 2.73
N TYR A 37 -7.92 1.34 2.76
CA TYR A 37 -6.92 0.71 3.63
C TYR A 37 -6.80 1.37 5.01
N ASP A 38 -7.57 2.42 5.29
CA ASP A 38 -7.49 3.14 6.55
C ASP A 38 -7.91 2.23 7.72
N ARG A 39 -7.07 2.20 8.76
CA ARG A 39 -7.27 1.41 9.99
C ARG A 39 -7.28 -0.12 9.76
N VAL A 40 -6.82 -0.59 8.61
CA VAL A 40 -6.57 -2.03 8.38
C VAL A 40 -5.33 -2.48 9.14
N ILE A 41 -5.42 -3.64 9.80
CA ILE A 41 -4.31 -4.22 10.57
C ILE A 41 -3.51 -5.24 9.75
N PHE A 42 -2.23 -5.40 10.10
CA PHE A 42 -1.44 -6.56 9.67
C PHE A 42 -1.88 -7.79 10.48
N HIS A 43 -2.88 -8.50 9.98
CA HIS A 43 -3.48 -9.64 10.68
C HIS A 43 -2.58 -10.89 10.72
N ARG A 44 -1.50 -10.93 9.94
CA ARG A 44 -0.60 -12.07 9.84
C ARG A 44 0.86 -11.64 9.76
N VAL A 45 1.66 -12.21 10.66
CA VAL A 45 3.12 -12.03 10.74
C VAL A 45 3.73 -13.43 10.86
N ILE A 46 4.66 -13.78 9.97
CA ILE A 46 5.47 -15.00 10.10
C ILE A 46 6.89 -14.53 10.46
N PRO A 47 7.46 -15.01 11.58
CA PRO A 47 8.88 -14.78 11.87
C PRO A 47 9.77 -15.61 10.94
N ASP A 48 10.99 -15.15 10.70
CA ASP A 48 12.01 -15.87 9.93
C ASP A 48 12.48 -17.16 10.62
#